data_AF-A0A1J3GE22-F1
#
_entry.id   AF-A0A1J3GE22-F1
#
_cell.length_a   1.000
_cell.length_b   1.000
_cell.length_c   1.000
_cell.angle_alpha   90.00
_cell.angle_beta   90.00
_cell.angle_gamma   90.00
#
_symmetry.space_group_name_H-M   'P 1'
#
loop_
_entity.id
_entity.type
_entity.pdbx_description
1 polymer ?
#
loop_
_entity_poly.entity_id
_entity_poly.type
_entity_poly.pdbx_seq_one_letter_code
_entity_poly.pdbx_strand_id
1 'polypeptide(L)'
;MIDGCTTVAEMAAIGMGLERSTFSSLMKRGPHKLAPTGSDLTRFPLGTIFAGFHYDFNFLTIHGKSRYPGLFAWLRSGEKFTVSVPEGHLLLQAGKQF
;
A
#
# COMPACT_ATOMS: atom_id res chain seq x y z
N MET A 1 8.30 7.91 5.10
CA MET A 1 7.47 6.78 4.60
C MET A 1 7.99 5.44 5.09
N ILE A 2 9.28 5.14 4.93
CA ILE A 2 9.87 3.88 5.44
C ILE A 2 9.64 3.72 6.95
N ASP A 3 9.87 4.76 7.76
CA ASP A 3 9.63 4.70 9.20
C ASP A 3 8.18 4.36 9.55
N GLY A 4 7.23 4.85 8.75
CA GLY A 4 5.81 4.49 8.89
C GLY A 4 5.56 3.00 8.66
N CYS A 5 6.19 2.40 7.65
CA CYS A 5 6.15 0.96 7.44
C CYS A 5 6.81 0.20 8.60
N THR A 6 7.94 0.69 9.13
CA THR A 6 8.62 0.09 10.27
C THR A 6 7.73 0.10 11.52
N THR A 7 7.09 1.23 11.83
CA THR A 7 6.16 1.33 12.97
C THR A 7 4.99 0.35 12.80
N VAL A 8 4.36 0.29 11.63
CA VAL A 8 3.23 -0.62 11.40
C VAL A 8 3.66 -2.09 11.41
N ALA A 9 4.87 -2.42 10.94
CA ALA A 9 5.42 -3.75 11.04
C ALA A 9 5.59 -4.20 12.50
N GLU A 10 6.07 -3.31 13.37
CA GLU A 10 6.19 -3.59 14.81
C GLU A 10 4.82 -3.74 15.48
N MET A 11 3.86 -2.88 15.14
CA MET A 11 2.48 -2.99 15.61
C MET A 11 1.84 -4.31 15.19
N ALA A 12 2.06 -4.75 13.95
CA ALA A 12 1.59 -6.03 13.45
C ALA A 12 2.19 -7.20 14.22
N ALA A 13 3.50 -7.20 14.46
CA ALA A 13 4.17 -8.25 15.23
C ALA A 13 3.58 -8.37 16.64
N ILE A 14 3.41 -7.24 17.34
CA ILE A 14 2.78 -7.22 18.67
C ILE A 14 1.34 -7.74 18.62
N GLY A 15 0.55 -7.30 17.63
CA GLY A 15 -0.84 -7.75 17.45
C GLY A 15 -0.96 -9.25 17.16
N MET A 16 0.08 -9.87 16.61
CA MET A 16 0.18 -11.31 16.35
C MET A 16 0.77 -12.10 17.53
N GLY A 17 1.12 -11.46 18.65
CA GLY A 17 1.75 -12.11 19.80
C GLY A 17 3.22 -12.49 19.57
N LEU A 18 3.88 -11.86 18.59
CA LEU A 18 5.29 -12.05 18.29
C LEU A 18 6.15 -11.00 19.01
N GLU A 19 7.46 -11.21 19.02
CA GLU A 19 8.41 -10.18 19.50
C GLU A 19 8.32 -8.95 18.57
N ARG A 20 8.37 -7.75 19.15
CA ARG A 20 8.16 -6.47 18.45
C ARG A 20 8.99 -6.35 17.17
N SER A 21 10.24 -6.80 17.20
CA SER A 21 11.17 -6.67 16.08
C SER A 21 11.10 -7.79 15.03
N THR A 22 10.20 -8.77 15.18
CA THR A 22 10.10 -9.94 14.30
C THR A 22 10.07 -9.55 12.82
N PHE A 23 9.24 -8.57 12.44
CA PHE A 23 9.17 -8.08 11.05
C PHE A 23 10.15 -6.94 10.77
N SER A 24 10.28 -5.96 11.67
CA SER A 24 11.10 -4.76 11.42
C SER A 24 12.60 -5.07 11.32
N SER A 25 13.08 -6.12 11.98
CA SER A 25 14.47 -6.58 11.85
C SER A 25 14.79 -7.06 10.43
N LEU A 26 13.86 -7.75 9.77
CA LEU A 26 14.00 -8.23 8.38
C LEU A 26 13.94 -7.11 7.35
N MET A 27 13.34 -5.97 7.71
CA MET A 27 13.29 -4.78 6.85
C MET A 27 14.62 -4.01 6.81
N LYS A 28 15.53 -4.26 7.75
CA LYS A 28 16.85 -3.59 7.79
C LYS A 28 17.68 -4.03 6.60
N ARG A 29 18.08 -3.06 5.76
CA ARG A 29 18.79 -3.31 4.49
C ARG A 29 18.00 -4.21 3.51
N GLY A 30 16.70 -4.37 3.75
CA GLY A 30 15.79 -5.05 2.83
C GLY A 30 15.60 -4.24 1.54
N PRO A 31 15.21 -4.90 0.43
CA PRO A 31 14.98 -4.23 -0.84
C PRO A 31 13.68 -3.41 -0.81
N HIS A 32 13.80 -2.10 -0.56
CA HIS A 32 12.67 -1.17 -0.59
C HIS A 32 12.52 -0.58 -2.00
N LYS A 33 11.35 -0.77 -2.62
CA LYS A 33 11.05 -0.23 -3.95
C LYS A 33 10.17 1.01 -3.83
N LEU A 34 10.63 2.13 -4.38
CA LEU A 34 9.81 3.31 -4.63
C LEU A 34 9.36 3.31 -6.09
N ALA A 35 8.04 3.31 -6.31
CA ALA A 35 7.45 3.24 -7.66
C ALA A 35 6.35 4.30 -7.82
N PRO A 36 6.70 5.55 -8.19
CA PRO A 36 5.72 6.57 -8.47
C PRO A 36 5.02 6.27 -9.80
N THR A 37 3.70 6.11 -9.77
CA THR A 37 2.89 5.97 -10.98
C THR A 37 2.32 7.33 -11.37
N GLY A 38 2.60 7.76 -12.60
CA GLY A 38 1.99 8.94 -13.22
C GLY A 38 1.25 8.53 -14.48
N SER A 39 0.07 9.14 -14.70
CA SER A 39 -0.76 8.91 -15.88
C SER A 39 -1.04 10.24 -16.59
N ASP A 40 -0.91 10.25 -17.91
CA ASP A 40 -1.27 11.39 -18.75
C ASP A 40 -2.75 11.34 -19.14
N LEU A 41 -3.59 12.08 -18.41
CA LEU A 41 -5.03 12.11 -18.63
C LEU A 41 -5.45 12.79 -19.94
N THR A 42 -4.56 13.51 -20.61
CA THR A 42 -4.86 14.14 -21.92
C THR A 42 -4.66 13.17 -23.08
N ARG A 43 -3.80 12.16 -22.88
CA ARG A 43 -3.46 11.15 -23.88
C ARG A 43 -4.40 9.96 -23.91
N PHE A 44 -4.97 9.58 -22.76
CA PHE A 44 -5.76 8.36 -22.63
C PHE A 44 -7.26 8.64 -22.49
N PRO A 45 -8.14 7.95 -23.24
CA PRO A 45 -9.58 8.20 -23.20
C PRO A 45 -10.22 7.70 -21.90
N LEU A 46 -11.44 8.20 -21.62
CA LEU A 46 -12.27 7.74 -20.51
C LEU A 46 -12.47 6.21 -20.59
N GLY A 47 -12.36 5.54 -19.43
CA GLY A 47 -12.44 4.09 -19.33
C GLY A 47 -11.10 3.36 -19.47
N THR A 48 -10.00 4.07 -19.75
CA THR A 48 -8.66 3.47 -19.74
C THR A 48 -8.31 2.94 -18.34
N ILE A 49 -7.87 1.68 -18.28
CA ILE A 49 -7.41 1.03 -17.05
C ILE A 49 -5.90 1.24 -16.94
N PHE A 50 -5.47 2.11 -16.01
CA PHE A 50 -4.04 2.35 -15.75
C PHE A 50 -3.39 1.24 -14.91
N ALA A 51 -4.16 0.65 -14.00
CA ALA A 51 -3.75 -0.49 -13.20
C ALA A 51 -4.96 -1.41 -13.03
N GLY A 52 -4.83 -2.66 -13.49
CA GLY A 52 -5.86 -3.68 -13.29
C GLY A 52 -5.93 -4.15 -11.85
N PHE A 53 -6.89 -5.02 -11.52
CA PHE A 53 -6.94 -5.67 -10.21
C PHE A 53 -5.69 -6.52 -9.97
N HIS A 54 -4.96 -6.26 -8.89
CA HIS A 54 -3.75 -6.99 -8.52
C HIS A 54 -3.46 -6.86 -7.03
N TYR A 55 -2.46 -7.60 -6.56
CA TYR A 55 -1.88 -7.47 -5.22
C TYR A 55 -0.43 -7.05 -5.34
N ASP A 56 0.02 -6.23 -4.40
CA ASP A 56 1.45 -5.99 -4.23
C ASP A 56 2.13 -7.24 -3.69
N PHE A 57 3.35 -7.51 -4.16
CA PHE A 57 4.10 -8.70 -3.77
C PHE A 57 4.82 -8.55 -2.43
N ASN A 58 5.30 -7.35 -2.12
CA ASN A 58 6.16 -7.12 -0.97
C ASN A 58 5.38 -7.11 0.35
N PHE A 59 6.09 -7.21 1.47
CA PHE A 59 5.49 -7.27 2.82
C PHE A 59 4.49 -6.14 3.11
N LEU A 60 4.88 -4.88 2.90
CA LEU A 60 4.02 -3.71 3.10
C LEU A 60 4.18 -2.72 1.94
N THR A 61 3.07 -2.12 1.53
CA THR A 61 3.05 -0.94 0.65
C THR A 61 2.46 0.24 1.39
N ILE A 62 3.04 1.42 1.20
CA ILE A 62 2.54 2.68 1.75
C ILE A 62 2.27 3.68 0.63
N HIS A 63 1.09 4.30 0.65
CA HIS A 63 0.67 5.30 -0.32
C HIS A 63 0.38 6.64 0.36
N GLY A 64 0.80 7.71 -0.31
CA GLY A 64 0.33 9.06 -0.04
C GLY A 64 -0.97 9.38 -0.80
N LYS A 65 -1.48 10.59 -0.59
CA LYS A 65 -2.65 11.11 -1.29
C LYS A 65 -2.37 11.35 -2.77
N SER A 66 -3.24 10.83 -3.64
CA SER A 66 -3.25 11.13 -5.08
C SER A 66 -3.94 12.47 -5.37
N ARG A 67 -3.55 13.13 -6.48
CA ARG A 67 -4.17 14.39 -6.94
C ARG A 67 -5.63 14.20 -7.38
N TYR A 68 -5.94 13.06 -7.99
CA TYR A 68 -7.27 12.70 -8.47
C TYR A 68 -7.68 11.33 -7.90
N PRO A 69 -8.98 11.07 -7.72
CA PRO A 69 -9.49 9.76 -7.29
C PRO A 69 -9.27 8.70 -8.36
N GLY A 70 -9.45 7.43 -7.99
CA GLY A 70 -9.31 6.29 -8.91
C GLY A 70 -8.74 5.03 -8.28
N LEU A 71 -8.33 5.08 -7.00
CA LEU A 71 -7.93 3.90 -6.25
C LEU A 71 -9.17 3.15 -5.75
N PHE A 72 -9.21 1.86 -6.06
CA PHE A 72 -10.20 0.92 -5.56
C PHE A 72 -9.50 -0.15 -4.75
N ALA A 73 -10.20 -0.66 -3.73
CA ALA A 73 -9.80 -1.83 -2.97
C ALA A 73 -10.96 -2.83 -2.92
N TRP A 74 -10.64 -4.07 -2.57
CA TRP A 74 -11.61 -5.16 -2.53
C TRP A 74 -11.62 -5.80 -1.16
N LEU A 75 -12.81 -6.03 -0.62
CA LEU A 75 -13.00 -6.84 0.57
C LEU A 75 -12.76 -8.32 0.24
N ARG A 76 -12.55 -9.15 1.27
CA ARG A 76 -12.45 -10.61 1.11
C ARG A 76 -13.72 -11.23 0.49
N SER A 77 -14.86 -10.56 0.61
CA SER A 77 -16.12 -10.94 -0.06
C SER A 77 -16.09 -10.70 -1.58
N GLY A 78 -15.08 -10.00 -2.11
CA GLY A 78 -15.00 -9.56 -3.50
C GLY A 78 -15.70 -8.22 -3.77
N GLU A 79 -16.30 -7.60 -2.75
CA GLU A 79 -16.91 -6.28 -2.88
C GLU A 79 -15.86 -5.20 -3.13
N LYS A 80 -16.05 -4.41 -4.20
CA LYS A 80 -15.19 -3.30 -4.58
C LYS A 80 -15.64 -2.01 -3.88
N PHE A 81 -14.72 -1.29 -3.26
CA PHE A 81 -14.97 0.02 -2.67
C PHE A 81 -13.92 1.06 -3.10
N THR A 82 -14.29 2.33 -2.99
CA THR A 82 -13.38 3.45 -3.31
C THR A 82 -12.49 3.77 -2.11
N VAL A 83 -11.22 4.01 -2.35
CA VAL A 83 -10.27 4.39 -1.31
C VAL A 83 -10.03 5.89 -1.38
N SER A 84 -10.14 6.55 -0.22
CA SER A 84 -9.75 7.95 -0.04
C SER A 84 -8.60 8.01 0.97
N VAL A 85 -7.60 8.84 0.68
CA VAL A 85 -6.49 9.15 1.60
C VAL A 85 -6.60 10.64 1.96
N PRO A 86 -7.20 10.98 3.12
CA PRO A 86 -7.36 12.35 3.54
C PRO A 86 -6.02 13.06 3.77
N GLU A 87 -6.06 14.38 3.90
CA GLU A 87 -4.87 15.14 4.27
C GLU A 87 -4.33 14.70 5.64
N GLY A 88 -3.01 14.65 5.78
CA GLY A 88 -2.34 14.15 6.98
C GLY A 88 -2.37 12.62 7.16
N HIS A 89 -2.96 11.86 6.23
CA HIS A 89 -3.06 10.40 6.31
C HIS A 89 -2.19 9.69 5.27
N LEU A 90 -1.87 8.43 5.57
CA LEU A 90 -1.21 7.49 4.67
C LEU A 90 -2.06 6.21 4.62
N LEU A 91 -2.13 5.58 3.45
CA LEU A 91 -2.71 4.25 3.32
C LEU A 91 -1.59 3.21 3.40
N LEU A 92 -1.73 2.23 4.28
CA LEU A 92 -0.89 1.04 4.28
C LEU A 92 -1.69 -0.18 3.86
N GLN A 93 -1.06 -1.01 3.02
CA GLN A 93 -1.62 -2.25 2.50
C GLN A 93 -0.65 -3.40 2.78
N ALA A 94 -1.19 -4.51 3.28
CA ALA A 94 -0.46 -5.78 3.34
C ALA A 94 -0.34 -6.36 1.92
N GLY A 95 0.87 -6.70 1.50
CA GLY A 95 1.09 -7.42 0.25
C GLY A 95 1.24 -8.93 0.49
N LYS A 96 1.58 -9.67 -0.56
CA LYS A 96 1.56 -11.15 -0.54
C LYS A 96 2.56 -11.81 0.41
N GLN A 97 3.61 -11.12 0.81
CA GLN A 97 4.61 -11.62 1.76
C GLN A 97 4.19 -11.50 3.24
N PHE A 98 3.14 -10.72 3.52
CA PHE A 98 2.61 -10.51 4.86
C PHE A 98 1.82 -11.73 5.34
#